data_AF-A0AAI8VP26-F1
#
_entry.id   AF-A0AAI8VP26-F1
#
_cell.length_a   1.000
_cell.length_b   1.000
_cell.length_c   1.000
_cell.angle_alpha   90.00
_cell.angle_beta   90.00
_cell.angle_gamma   90.00
#
_symmetry.space_group_name_H-M   'P 1'
#
loop_
_entity.id
_entity.type
_entity.pdbx_description
1 polymer ?
#
loop_
_entity_poly.entity_id
_entity_poly.type
_entity_poly.pdbx_seq_one_letter_code
_entity_poly.pdbx_strand_id
1 'polypeptide(L)'
;MSFDMESAPVAGSKMPANAPPRSESSLGSKTGNRICDRTHAGSGPKVHDSDALLASTDSRASSEIPEGHGDAASYAKSGFANRMGWGQRPVLLLIDVCKAYWTPGSPLDCSAHAPTTKCPQVMRDMLTAARATGTPVVWTAVEYTDPDMKDAGLFWLKAKALNIWNVAGTRGLSDWVEGLVPEKGEMVIKKKYASAFFGTSLATDLRVMGADTVVVCGVSTSGCVRASTLDAMQCGYRPMVVGSACGDRSDEIQNANLFDLNAKYADVVSEQEAIEHLKAGWPKS
;
A
#
# COMPACT_ATOMS: atom_id res chain seq x y z
N MET A 1 5.91 26.30 -53.91
CA MET A 1 4.82 27.18 -53.47
C MET A 1 5.23 27.74 -52.12
N SER A 2 5.93 28.87 -52.19
CA SER A 2 6.34 29.72 -51.08
C SER A 2 5.16 30.62 -50.72
N PHE A 3 4.83 30.73 -49.43
CA PHE A 3 4.12 31.88 -48.90
C PHE A 3 4.65 32.25 -47.52
N ASP A 4 4.86 33.55 -47.40
CA ASP A 4 5.70 34.28 -46.47
C ASP A 4 5.15 34.45 -45.05
N MET A 5 6.08 34.83 -44.17
CA MET A 5 5.93 35.40 -42.83
C MET A 5 4.95 36.59 -42.79
N GLU A 6 4.23 36.73 -41.67
CA GLU A 6 4.16 38.04 -40.99
C GLU A 6 3.82 37.90 -39.50
N SER A 7 4.36 38.83 -38.72
CA SER A 7 4.51 38.81 -37.27
C SER A 7 3.93 40.07 -36.62
N ALA A 8 3.44 39.91 -35.37
CA ALA A 8 3.30 40.92 -34.30
C ALA A 8 2.06 41.87 -34.38
N PRO A 9 1.58 42.49 -33.25
CA PRO A 9 2.36 42.93 -32.09
C PRO A 9 1.85 42.55 -30.68
N VAL A 10 2.79 42.66 -29.75
CA VAL A 10 2.66 42.64 -28.29
C VAL A 10 2.12 43.99 -27.81
N ALA A 11 1.12 43.98 -26.92
CA ALA A 11 0.68 45.15 -26.17
C ALA A 11 0.90 44.92 -24.68
N GLY A 12 1.75 45.77 -24.07
CA GLY A 12 1.96 45.82 -22.63
C GLY A 12 1.02 46.81 -21.93
N SER A 13 0.75 46.57 -20.65
CA SER A 13 0.44 47.64 -19.69
C SER A 13 0.70 47.11 -18.26
N LYS A 14 1.78 47.62 -17.63
CA LYS A 14 1.78 48.50 -16.44
C LYS A 14 1.42 47.83 -15.10
N MET A 15 2.46 47.55 -14.32
CA MET A 15 2.40 47.52 -12.85
C MET A 15 2.19 48.94 -12.28
N PRO A 16 1.61 49.06 -11.09
CA PRO A 16 1.99 50.12 -10.17
C PRO A 16 2.72 49.55 -8.94
N ALA A 17 3.88 50.14 -8.66
CA ALA A 17 4.56 50.07 -7.38
C ALA A 17 3.94 51.12 -6.42
N ASN A 18 3.66 50.74 -5.17
CA ASN A 18 3.98 51.52 -3.97
C ASN A 18 3.49 50.82 -2.70
N ALA A 19 4.43 50.51 -1.81
CA ALA A 19 4.19 50.30 -0.37
C ALA A 19 4.25 51.66 0.36
N PRO A 20 3.76 51.77 1.61
CA PRO A 20 4.73 51.71 2.72
C PRO A 20 4.24 50.94 3.97
N PRO A 21 5.16 50.59 4.89
CA PRO A 21 4.87 49.74 6.06
C PRO A 21 4.67 50.58 7.33
N ARG A 22 3.75 50.16 8.23
CA ARG A 22 3.67 50.49 9.67
C ARG A 22 2.84 49.36 10.33
N SER A 23 3.10 48.85 11.53
CA SER A 23 3.88 49.34 12.67
C SER A 23 4.28 48.17 13.57
N GLU A 24 5.50 48.23 14.11
CA GLU A 24 5.86 47.54 15.36
C GLU A 24 5.02 48.10 16.51
N SER A 25 4.64 47.22 17.44
CA SER A 25 4.44 47.59 18.84
C SER A 25 5.06 46.53 19.73
N SER A 26 6.28 46.82 20.16
CA SER A 26 6.89 46.30 21.38
C SER A 26 6.16 46.82 22.63
N LEU A 27 6.14 46.00 23.68
CA LEU A 27 6.04 46.27 25.14
C LEU A 27 5.24 45.10 25.73
N GLY A 28 5.68 44.30 26.69
CA GLY A 28 6.76 44.43 27.65
C GLY A 28 6.28 43.87 29.01
N SER A 29 7.21 43.29 29.77
CA SER A 29 7.14 42.82 31.17
C SER A 29 6.48 41.45 31.41
N LYS A 30 7.23 40.41 31.80
CA LYS A 30 7.98 40.14 33.07
C LYS A 30 7.05 39.91 34.27
N THR A 31 7.01 38.66 34.71
CA THR A 31 7.09 38.11 36.09
C THR A 31 6.76 36.62 35.94
N GLY A 32 7.48 35.65 36.47
CA GLY A 32 8.39 35.62 37.60
C GLY A 32 8.17 34.27 38.29
N ASN A 33 9.05 33.32 38.00
CA ASN A 33 9.59 32.30 38.90
C ASN A 33 8.65 31.58 39.90
N ARG A 34 8.57 30.25 39.80
CA ARG A 34 8.93 29.41 40.96
C ARG A 34 9.29 27.97 40.61
N ILE A 35 10.59 27.73 40.71
CA ILE A 35 11.26 26.47 41.06
C ILE A 35 10.63 25.90 42.33
N CYS A 36 10.29 24.61 42.30
CA CYS A 36 10.17 23.77 43.49
C CYS A 36 11.02 22.53 43.27
N ASP A 37 12.22 22.62 43.81
CA ASP A 37 13.18 21.55 44.01
C ASP A 37 12.62 20.56 45.04
N ARG A 38 12.70 19.26 44.76
CA ARG A 38 12.62 18.21 45.79
C ARG A 38 13.32 16.95 45.29
N THR A 39 14.61 16.89 45.59
CA THR A 39 15.42 15.69 45.72
C THR A 39 14.72 14.61 46.55
N HIS A 40 14.75 13.34 46.13
CA HIS A 40 14.95 12.19 47.01
C HIS A 40 15.63 11.05 46.23
N ALA A 41 16.63 10.48 46.90
CA ALA A 41 17.56 9.45 46.45
C ALA A 41 16.91 8.07 46.26
N GLY A 42 17.58 7.20 45.49
CA GLY A 42 17.53 5.76 45.74
C GLY A 42 17.42 4.85 44.52
N SER A 43 18.44 4.00 44.36
CA SER A 43 18.45 2.70 43.68
C SER A 43 18.17 2.66 42.17
N GLY A 44 19.23 2.46 41.39
CA GLY A 44 19.13 2.03 39.99
C GLY A 44 18.50 0.63 39.86
N PRO A 45 17.81 0.33 38.74
CA PRO A 45 17.28 -1.00 38.53
C PRO A 45 18.41 -1.95 38.09
N LYS A 46 18.46 -3.09 38.80
CA LYS A 46 19.28 -4.25 38.49
C LYS A 46 18.99 -4.74 37.08
N VAL A 47 20.05 -5.01 36.32
CA VAL A 47 20.01 -5.76 35.07
C VAL A 47 19.53 -7.16 35.42
N HIS A 48 18.27 -7.47 35.09
CA HIS A 48 17.77 -8.83 35.16
C HIS A 48 18.09 -9.51 33.83
N ASP A 49 18.99 -10.49 33.96
CA ASP A 49 19.29 -11.51 32.98
C ASP A 49 17.98 -12.20 32.57
N SER A 50 17.54 -11.99 31.33
CA SER A 50 16.34 -12.60 30.76
C SER A 50 16.71 -13.49 29.57
N ASP A 51 17.75 -14.30 29.73
CA ASP A 51 18.03 -15.47 28.91
C ASP A 51 17.23 -16.67 29.44
N ALA A 52 15.91 -16.65 29.26
CA ALA A 52 15.06 -17.83 29.43
C ALA A 52 13.66 -17.61 28.84
N LEU A 53 13.56 -17.38 27.53
CA LEU A 53 12.32 -17.55 26.75
C LEU A 53 12.66 -17.74 25.26
N LEU A 54 13.56 -18.67 24.97
CA LEU A 54 13.80 -19.20 23.62
C LEU A 54 13.61 -20.71 23.65
N ALA A 55 12.36 -21.14 23.81
CA ALA A 55 11.91 -22.47 23.42
C ALA A 55 10.38 -22.47 23.34
N SER A 56 9.85 -23.10 22.29
CA SER A 56 8.42 -23.31 21.98
C SER A 56 7.79 -22.18 21.15
N THR A 57 7.38 -22.33 19.89
CA THR A 57 6.89 -23.49 19.14
C THR A 57 7.25 -23.39 17.66
N ASP A 58 7.45 -24.56 17.05
CA ASP A 58 7.46 -24.78 15.61
C ASP A 58 6.21 -24.16 14.96
N SER A 59 6.38 -23.05 14.24
CA SER A 59 5.32 -22.35 13.51
C SER A 59 5.75 -22.12 12.06
N ARG A 60 6.30 -23.16 11.42
CA ARG A 60 6.27 -23.24 9.96
C ARG A 60 4.83 -23.48 9.48
N ALA A 61 3.93 -22.55 9.83
CA ALA A 61 2.72 -22.33 9.09
C ALA A 61 3.14 -22.02 7.65
N SER A 62 2.53 -22.74 6.74
CA SER A 62 2.81 -22.86 5.31
C SER A 62 3.04 -21.50 4.64
N SER A 63 4.27 -20.98 4.67
CA SER A 63 4.60 -19.74 3.98
C SER A 63 4.55 -19.99 2.48
N GLU A 64 3.76 -19.20 1.73
CA GLU A 64 3.68 -19.28 0.26
C GLU A 64 4.93 -18.73 -0.45
N ILE A 65 6.03 -18.60 0.29
CA ILE A 65 7.33 -18.27 -0.28
C ILE A 65 7.74 -19.47 -1.12
N PRO A 66 8.12 -19.27 -2.39
CA PRO A 66 8.69 -20.33 -3.20
C PRO A 66 9.85 -20.99 -2.47
N GLU A 67 9.83 -22.32 -2.36
CA GLU A 67 10.90 -23.07 -1.70
C GLU A 67 12.26 -22.68 -2.30
N GLY A 68 13.22 -22.35 -1.44
CA GLY A 68 14.65 -22.41 -1.80
C GLY A 68 15.18 -21.27 -2.68
N HIS A 69 14.87 -20.00 -2.38
CA HIS A 69 15.73 -18.93 -2.88
C HIS A 69 17.17 -19.15 -2.36
N GLY A 70 18.16 -19.15 -3.25
CA GLY A 70 19.55 -19.52 -2.92
C GLY A 70 20.15 -18.71 -1.77
N ASP A 71 19.69 -17.47 -1.59
CA ASP A 71 20.15 -16.56 -0.53
C ASP A 71 19.37 -16.66 0.79
N ALA A 72 18.33 -17.48 0.90
CA ALA A 72 17.45 -17.52 2.07
C ALA A 72 18.24 -17.76 3.38
N ALA A 73 19.22 -18.65 3.37
CA ALA A 73 20.08 -18.92 4.52
C ALA A 73 20.97 -17.72 4.91
N SER A 74 21.49 -16.98 3.92
CA SER A 74 22.31 -15.79 4.14
C SER A 74 21.48 -14.65 4.76
N TYR A 75 20.26 -14.47 4.27
CA TYR A 75 19.30 -13.51 4.81
C TYR A 75 18.95 -13.81 6.26
N ALA A 76 18.57 -15.05 6.56
CA ALA A 76 18.25 -15.47 7.93
C ALA A 76 19.46 -15.26 8.88
N LYS A 77 20.67 -15.65 8.45
CA LYS A 77 21.90 -15.42 9.23
C LYS A 77 22.17 -13.93 9.50
N SER A 78 21.74 -13.06 8.60
CA SER A 78 21.90 -11.60 8.71
C SER A 78 20.79 -10.92 9.51
N GLY A 79 19.83 -11.68 10.07
CA GLY A 79 18.73 -11.15 10.88
C GLY A 79 17.53 -10.66 10.06
N PHE A 80 17.43 -11.02 8.78
CA PHE A 80 16.22 -10.80 7.97
C PHE A 80 15.25 -11.98 8.10
N ALA A 81 14.06 -11.84 7.50
CA ALA A 81 13.00 -12.86 7.46
C ALA A 81 12.43 -13.27 8.83
N ASN A 82 12.48 -12.37 9.81
CA ASN A 82 11.72 -12.51 11.05
C ASN A 82 10.22 -12.37 10.78
N ARG A 83 9.40 -13.03 11.59
CA ARG A 83 7.94 -12.86 11.55
C ARG A 83 7.52 -11.60 12.30
N MET A 84 6.74 -10.76 11.62
CA MET A 84 6.12 -9.59 12.24
C MET A 84 4.92 -9.98 13.10
N GLY A 85 4.18 -11.00 12.67
CA GLY A 85 2.98 -11.51 13.32
C GLY A 85 1.76 -10.61 13.12
N TRP A 86 0.59 -11.19 13.38
CA TRP A 86 -0.71 -10.53 13.25
C TRP A 86 -1.00 -9.58 14.41
N GLY A 87 -1.68 -8.47 14.12
CA GLY A 87 -2.40 -7.68 15.10
C GLY A 87 -3.81 -8.23 15.35
N GLN A 88 -4.69 -7.39 15.87
CA GLN A 88 -6.06 -7.74 16.26
C GLN A 88 -7.11 -7.10 15.37
N ARG A 89 -6.75 -6.12 14.53
CA ARG A 89 -7.68 -5.35 13.71
C ARG A 89 -7.25 -5.39 12.23
N PRO A 90 -7.36 -6.55 11.57
CA PRO A 90 -7.00 -6.70 10.17
C PRO A 90 -7.97 -5.99 9.23
N VAL A 91 -7.46 -5.43 8.13
CA VAL A 91 -8.25 -4.91 7.02
C VAL A 91 -7.84 -5.63 5.75
N LEU A 92 -8.81 -6.08 4.95
CA LEU A 92 -8.53 -6.65 3.64
C LEU A 92 -8.34 -5.52 2.62
N LEU A 93 -7.17 -5.46 1.99
CA LEU A 93 -6.82 -4.49 0.95
C LEU A 93 -6.71 -5.19 -0.42
N LEU A 94 -7.63 -4.89 -1.33
CA LEU A 94 -7.67 -5.39 -2.70
C LEU A 94 -7.09 -4.36 -3.68
N ILE A 95 -5.92 -4.66 -4.22
CA ILE A 95 -5.13 -3.74 -5.04
C ILE A 95 -5.41 -3.94 -6.53
N ASP A 96 -5.95 -2.90 -7.18
CA ASP A 96 -6.09 -2.79 -8.64
C ASP A 96 -6.70 -4.00 -9.35
N VAL A 97 -7.71 -4.64 -8.74
CA VAL A 97 -8.35 -5.86 -9.25
C VAL A 97 -9.29 -5.54 -10.43
N CYS A 98 -8.69 -5.27 -11.59
CA CYS A 98 -9.42 -4.94 -12.82
C CYS A 98 -9.19 -5.94 -13.95
N LYS A 99 -10.11 -5.95 -14.92
CA LYS A 99 -10.11 -6.88 -16.06
C LYS A 99 -8.83 -6.86 -16.88
N ALA A 100 -8.09 -5.75 -16.88
CA ALA A 100 -6.86 -5.59 -17.65
C ALA A 100 -5.82 -6.70 -17.44
N TYR A 101 -5.75 -7.29 -16.25
CA TYR A 101 -4.76 -8.32 -15.93
C TYR A 101 -5.18 -9.74 -16.33
N TRP A 102 -6.44 -9.94 -16.71
CA TRP A 102 -7.01 -11.25 -17.07
C TRP A 102 -7.79 -11.23 -18.38
N THR A 103 -7.56 -10.23 -19.23
CA THR A 103 -8.19 -10.11 -20.56
C THR A 103 -7.17 -10.33 -21.66
N PRO A 104 -7.29 -11.40 -22.48
CA PRO A 104 -6.44 -11.62 -23.63
C PRO A 104 -6.32 -10.40 -24.54
N GLY A 105 -5.08 -10.01 -24.86
CA GLY A 105 -4.78 -8.84 -25.69
C GLY A 105 -4.73 -7.50 -24.94
N SER A 106 -5.00 -7.49 -23.63
CA SER A 106 -4.68 -6.35 -22.79
C SER A 106 -3.15 -6.16 -22.69
N PRO A 107 -2.64 -4.91 -22.65
CA PRO A 107 -1.21 -4.65 -22.42
C PRO A 107 -0.67 -5.17 -21.08
N LEU A 108 -1.55 -5.51 -20.15
CA LEU A 108 -1.22 -6.01 -18.80
C LEU A 108 -1.64 -7.46 -18.59
N ASP A 109 -2.05 -8.14 -19.65
CA ASP A 109 -2.58 -9.49 -19.57
C ASP A 109 -1.58 -10.46 -18.92
N CYS A 110 -2.03 -11.09 -17.83
CA CYS A 110 -1.30 -12.12 -17.10
C CYS A 110 -2.05 -13.48 -17.18
N SER A 111 -3.06 -13.61 -18.04
CA SER A 111 -3.88 -14.82 -18.14
C SER A 111 -3.14 -16.05 -18.66
N ALA A 112 -1.95 -15.88 -19.24
CA ALA A 112 -1.05 -16.99 -19.60
C ALA A 112 -0.25 -17.55 -18.41
N HIS A 113 -0.18 -16.83 -17.29
CA HIS A 113 0.58 -17.22 -16.11
C HIS A 113 -0.32 -17.98 -15.12
N ALA A 114 -0.14 -19.30 -15.02
CA ALA A 114 -1.03 -20.20 -14.28
C ALA A 114 -1.23 -19.88 -12.79
N PRO A 115 -0.23 -19.39 -12.03
CA PRO A 115 -0.46 -18.89 -10.67
C PRO A 115 -1.40 -17.67 -10.66
N THR A 116 -1.19 -16.72 -11.56
CA THR A 116 -1.95 -15.46 -11.61
C THR A 116 -3.38 -15.62 -12.09
N THR A 117 -3.68 -16.62 -12.92
CA THR A 117 -5.06 -16.94 -13.32
C THR A 117 -5.93 -17.41 -12.15
N LYS A 118 -5.32 -17.94 -11.08
CA LYS A 118 -6.03 -18.43 -9.89
C LYS A 118 -6.30 -17.33 -8.87
N CYS A 119 -5.54 -16.22 -8.90
CA CYS A 119 -5.64 -15.14 -7.92
C CYS A 119 -7.07 -14.59 -7.72
N PRO A 120 -7.90 -14.36 -8.77
CA PRO A 120 -9.25 -13.87 -8.56
C PRO A 120 -10.13 -14.80 -7.72
N GLN A 121 -9.94 -16.12 -7.80
CA GLN A 121 -10.71 -17.05 -6.98
C GLN A 121 -10.32 -16.92 -5.50
N VAL A 122 -9.03 -16.93 -5.20
CA VAL A 122 -8.49 -16.73 -3.83
C VAL A 122 -8.98 -15.41 -3.24
N MET A 123 -8.93 -14.32 -4.02
CA MET A 123 -9.45 -13.02 -3.59
C MET A 123 -10.94 -13.07 -3.24
N ARG A 124 -11.76 -13.83 -3.99
CA ARG A 124 -13.20 -13.98 -3.71
C ARG A 124 -13.46 -14.76 -2.42
N ASP A 125 -12.66 -15.77 -2.16
CA ASP A 125 -12.79 -16.59 -0.95
C ASP A 125 -12.42 -15.77 0.31
N MET A 126 -11.36 -14.97 0.23
CA MET A 126 -10.99 -14.01 1.26
C MET A 126 -12.01 -12.88 1.44
N LEU A 127 -12.54 -12.34 0.33
CA LEU A 127 -13.59 -11.31 0.36
C LEU A 127 -14.85 -11.83 1.06
N THR A 128 -15.25 -13.06 0.75
CA THR A 128 -16.37 -13.73 1.41
C THR A 128 -16.12 -13.88 2.91
N ALA A 129 -14.91 -14.28 3.30
CA ALA A 129 -14.51 -14.40 4.70
C ALA A 129 -14.57 -13.06 5.45
N ALA A 130 -14.03 -11.98 4.86
CA ALA A 130 -14.02 -10.65 5.47
C ALA A 130 -15.45 -10.10 5.64
N ARG A 131 -16.29 -10.20 4.61
CA ARG A 131 -17.67 -9.72 4.64
C ARG A 131 -18.54 -10.47 5.63
N ALA A 132 -18.33 -11.78 5.80
CA ALA A 132 -19.11 -12.60 6.74
C ALA A 132 -19.00 -12.16 8.20
N THR A 133 -17.91 -11.47 8.56
CA THR A 133 -17.59 -11.10 9.96
C THR A 133 -17.50 -9.60 10.17
N GLY A 134 -17.75 -8.80 9.13
CA GLY A 134 -17.66 -7.34 9.17
C GLY A 134 -16.22 -6.81 9.24
N THR A 135 -15.23 -7.64 8.92
CA THR A 135 -13.84 -7.18 8.75
C THR A 135 -13.80 -6.15 7.62
N PRO A 136 -13.21 -4.94 7.83
CA PRO A 136 -13.25 -3.90 6.82
C PRO A 136 -12.55 -4.35 5.52
N VAL A 137 -13.16 -3.98 4.39
CA VAL A 137 -12.61 -4.20 3.05
C VAL A 137 -12.34 -2.85 2.40
N VAL A 138 -11.12 -2.69 1.91
CA VAL A 138 -10.65 -1.50 1.19
C VAL A 138 -10.21 -1.92 -0.21
N TRP A 139 -10.68 -1.18 -1.19
CA TRP A 139 -10.34 -1.38 -2.59
C TRP A 139 -9.47 -0.25 -3.09
N THR A 140 -8.68 -0.51 -4.12
CA THR A 140 -7.98 0.55 -4.84
C THR A 140 -8.27 0.46 -6.32
N ALA A 141 -8.29 1.61 -6.97
CA ALA A 141 -8.34 1.71 -8.42
C ALA A 141 -7.42 2.83 -8.88
N VAL A 142 -6.54 2.52 -9.83
CA VAL A 142 -5.83 3.55 -10.59
C VAL A 142 -6.83 4.33 -11.43
N GLU A 143 -6.73 5.66 -11.40
CA GLU A 143 -7.60 6.55 -12.17
C GLU A 143 -6.83 7.80 -12.62
N TYR A 144 -6.91 8.09 -13.91
CA TYR A 144 -6.37 9.31 -14.51
C TYR A 144 -7.48 10.09 -15.20
N THR A 145 -7.52 11.39 -14.95
CA THR A 145 -8.61 12.26 -15.43
C THR A 145 -8.18 13.22 -16.53
N ASP A 146 -6.88 13.44 -16.70
CA ASP A 146 -6.36 14.28 -17.77
C ASP A 146 -6.24 13.47 -19.07
N PRO A 147 -6.86 13.90 -20.19
CA PRO A 147 -6.82 13.16 -21.46
C PRO A 147 -5.40 13.02 -22.03
N ASP A 148 -4.49 13.94 -21.70
CA ASP A 148 -3.08 13.89 -22.10
C ASP A 148 -2.20 13.14 -21.09
N MET A 149 -2.80 12.51 -20.07
CA MET A 149 -2.13 11.80 -18.98
C MET A 149 -1.16 12.68 -18.18
N LYS A 150 -1.34 14.00 -18.16
CA LYS A 150 -0.46 14.92 -17.41
C LYS A 150 -0.48 14.64 -15.91
N ASP A 151 -1.61 14.19 -15.41
CA ASP A 151 -1.80 13.86 -14.00
C ASP A 151 -1.18 12.52 -13.58
N ALA A 152 -0.70 11.71 -14.54
CA ALA A 152 0.13 10.53 -14.31
C ALA A 152 1.64 10.84 -14.20
N GLY A 153 2.04 12.09 -14.46
CA GLY A 153 3.39 12.61 -14.21
C GLY A 153 4.52 11.74 -14.78
N LEU A 154 5.58 11.52 -13.98
CA LEU A 154 6.74 10.71 -14.38
C LEU A 154 6.37 9.24 -14.65
N PHE A 155 5.32 8.74 -14.01
CA PHE A 155 4.91 7.35 -14.20
C PHE A 155 4.44 7.12 -15.64
N TRP A 156 3.77 8.11 -16.24
CA TRP A 156 3.42 8.10 -17.65
C TRP A 156 4.63 8.07 -18.58
N LEU A 157 5.73 8.73 -18.24
CA LEU A 157 6.94 8.67 -19.05
C LEU A 157 7.52 7.25 -19.08
N LYS A 158 7.40 6.52 -17.97
CA LYS A 158 7.94 5.16 -17.84
C LYS A 158 7.01 4.06 -18.38
N ALA A 159 5.70 4.19 -18.20
CA ALA A 159 4.75 3.13 -18.49
C ALA A 159 3.53 3.66 -19.28
N LYS A 160 3.56 3.47 -20.61
CA LYS A 160 2.47 3.91 -21.49
C LYS A 160 1.21 3.04 -21.44
N ALA A 161 1.31 1.86 -20.82
CA ALA A 161 0.13 1.03 -20.53
C ALA A 161 -0.84 1.70 -19.55
N LEU A 162 -0.41 2.73 -18.81
CA LEU A 162 -1.25 3.42 -17.82
C LEU A 162 -2.51 4.07 -18.40
N ASN A 163 -2.55 4.32 -19.72
CA ASN A 163 -3.73 4.88 -20.37
C ASN A 163 -4.96 3.97 -20.33
N ILE A 164 -4.81 2.70 -19.92
CA ILE A 164 -5.97 1.81 -19.70
C ILE A 164 -6.88 2.31 -18.57
N TRP A 165 -6.35 3.11 -17.64
CA TRP A 165 -7.05 3.66 -16.48
C TRP A 165 -7.45 5.13 -16.66
N ASN A 166 -7.34 5.66 -17.86
CA ASN A 166 -7.89 6.98 -18.15
C ASN A 166 -9.42 6.90 -18.19
N VAL A 167 -10.11 7.82 -17.51
CA VAL A 167 -11.59 7.84 -17.45
C VAL A 167 -12.26 8.09 -18.81
N ALA A 168 -11.54 8.66 -19.78
CA ALA A 168 -12.00 8.78 -21.16
C ALA A 168 -11.83 7.48 -21.97
N GLY A 169 -11.18 6.45 -21.41
CA GLY A 169 -10.98 5.16 -22.04
C GLY A 169 -12.28 4.36 -22.15
N THR A 170 -12.54 3.79 -23.32
CA THR A 170 -13.79 3.06 -23.61
C THR A 170 -13.62 1.54 -23.67
N ARG A 171 -12.41 1.03 -23.39
CA ARG A 171 -12.07 -0.40 -23.55
C ARG A 171 -12.62 -1.31 -22.45
N GLY A 172 -13.13 -0.75 -21.35
CA GLY A 172 -13.61 -1.52 -20.18
C GLY A 172 -12.52 -2.31 -19.43
N LEU A 173 -11.24 -2.10 -19.75
CA LEU A 173 -10.13 -2.83 -19.11
C LEU A 173 -9.90 -2.40 -17.66
N SER A 174 -10.31 -1.18 -17.29
CA SER A 174 -10.28 -0.67 -15.93
C SER A 174 -11.45 -1.15 -15.07
N ASP A 175 -12.45 -1.84 -15.65
CA ASP A 175 -13.58 -2.36 -14.89
C ASP A 175 -13.12 -3.43 -13.89
N TRP A 176 -13.88 -3.58 -12.82
CA TRP A 176 -13.71 -4.65 -11.84
C TRP A 176 -13.82 -6.05 -12.46
N VAL A 177 -13.09 -7.00 -11.89
CA VAL A 177 -13.23 -8.43 -12.21
C VAL A 177 -14.57 -8.95 -11.68
N GLU A 178 -15.19 -9.89 -12.41
CA GLU A 178 -16.47 -10.47 -12.00
C GLU A 178 -16.39 -11.16 -10.63
N GLY A 179 -17.32 -10.80 -9.74
CA GLY A 179 -17.36 -11.26 -8.35
C GLY A 179 -16.36 -10.56 -7.42
N LEU A 180 -15.53 -9.65 -7.93
CA LEU A 180 -14.61 -8.80 -7.16
C LEU A 180 -14.96 -7.34 -7.37
N VAL A 181 -16.14 -6.97 -6.88
CA VAL A 181 -16.71 -5.63 -7.02
C VAL A 181 -16.95 -5.06 -5.62
N PRO A 182 -16.59 -3.79 -5.37
CA PRO A 182 -16.92 -3.12 -4.12
C PRO A 182 -18.44 -3.10 -3.86
N GLU A 183 -18.84 -3.47 -2.65
CA GLU A 183 -20.21 -3.32 -2.18
C GLU A 183 -20.50 -1.88 -1.71
N LYS A 184 -21.79 -1.53 -1.59
CA LYS A 184 -22.19 -0.21 -1.11
C LYS A 184 -21.65 0.01 0.32
N GLY A 185 -20.84 1.05 0.48
CA GLY A 185 -20.25 1.42 1.78
C GLY A 185 -18.82 0.90 1.96
N GLU A 186 -18.34 0.00 1.11
CA GLU A 186 -16.92 -0.36 1.09
C GLU A 186 -16.08 0.79 0.51
N MET A 187 -14.90 0.99 1.08
CA MET A 187 -14.02 2.10 0.72
C MET A 187 -13.30 1.81 -0.59
N VAL A 188 -13.29 2.78 -1.52
CA VAL A 188 -12.51 2.71 -2.75
C VAL A 188 -11.53 3.88 -2.79
N ILE A 189 -10.24 3.59 -2.68
CA ILE A 189 -9.15 4.56 -2.81
C ILE A 189 -8.79 4.73 -4.28
N LYS A 190 -9.05 5.93 -4.82
CA LYS A 190 -8.56 6.33 -6.13
C LYS A 190 -7.12 6.79 -6.02
N LYS A 191 -6.24 6.21 -6.84
CA LYS A 191 -4.79 6.50 -6.79
C LYS A 191 -4.23 6.76 -8.19
N LYS A 192 -3.10 7.48 -8.23
CA LYS A 192 -2.38 7.82 -9.47
C LYS A 192 -1.02 7.13 -9.60
N TYR A 193 -0.55 6.49 -8.55
CA TYR A 193 0.76 5.85 -8.50
C TYR A 193 0.65 4.40 -7.99
N ALA A 194 1.78 3.71 -7.95
CA ALA A 194 1.82 2.29 -7.61
C ALA A 194 1.25 2.02 -6.21
N SER A 195 1.78 2.71 -5.19
CA SER A 195 1.31 2.55 -3.81
C SER A 195 -0.10 3.10 -3.61
N ALA A 196 -0.91 2.33 -2.89
CA ALA A 196 -2.22 2.73 -2.41
C ALA A 196 -2.18 3.88 -1.38
N PHE A 197 -1.03 4.13 -0.76
CA PHE A 197 -0.81 5.16 0.26
C PHE A 197 -0.28 6.47 -0.34
N PHE A 198 0.48 6.40 -1.44
CA PHE A 198 1.16 7.56 -1.99
C PHE A 198 0.17 8.56 -2.60
N GLY A 199 0.05 9.73 -1.97
CA GLY A 199 -0.84 10.79 -2.43
C GLY A 199 -2.33 10.48 -2.26
N THR A 200 -2.69 9.60 -1.32
CA THR A 200 -4.08 9.23 -1.01
C THR A 200 -4.39 9.45 0.48
N SER A 201 -5.65 9.23 0.89
CA SER A 201 -6.08 9.29 2.29
C SER A 201 -5.88 7.98 3.08
N LEU A 202 -5.41 6.90 2.42
CA LEU A 202 -5.48 5.54 2.98
C LEU A 202 -4.85 5.39 4.38
N ALA A 203 -3.68 5.98 4.61
CA ALA A 203 -3.03 5.93 5.93
C ALA A 203 -3.90 6.58 7.03
N THR A 204 -4.50 7.73 6.72
CA THR A 204 -5.39 8.44 7.65
C THR A 204 -6.65 7.60 7.89
N ASP A 205 -7.24 7.05 6.84
CA ASP A 205 -8.47 6.28 6.91
C ASP A 205 -8.27 5.01 7.75
N LEU A 206 -7.19 4.24 7.51
CA LEU A 206 -6.86 3.05 8.30
C LEU A 206 -6.61 3.40 9.78
N ARG A 207 -5.98 4.54 10.07
CA ARG A 207 -5.77 5.01 11.45
C ARG A 207 -7.08 5.38 12.14
N VAL A 208 -7.99 6.07 11.43
CA VAL A 208 -9.32 6.42 11.95
C VAL A 208 -10.14 5.16 12.22
N MET A 209 -10.05 4.15 11.35
CA MET A 209 -10.66 2.84 11.59
C MET A 209 -10.05 2.14 12.81
N GLY A 210 -8.78 2.38 13.13
CA GLY A 210 -8.05 1.67 14.17
C GLY A 210 -7.47 0.33 13.70
N ALA A 211 -7.23 0.21 12.39
CA ALA A 211 -6.56 -0.95 11.82
C ALA A 211 -5.11 -1.06 12.34
N ASP A 212 -4.64 -2.28 12.55
CA ASP A 212 -3.23 -2.56 12.91
C ASP A 212 -2.53 -3.52 11.92
N THR A 213 -3.32 -4.21 11.11
CA THR A 213 -2.88 -5.24 10.17
C THR A 213 -3.54 -4.99 8.82
N VAL A 214 -2.78 -5.06 7.74
CA VAL A 214 -3.29 -4.92 6.37
C VAL A 214 -3.03 -6.23 5.64
N VAL A 215 -4.10 -6.94 5.29
CA VAL A 215 -4.04 -8.15 4.48
C VAL A 215 -4.02 -7.73 3.02
N VAL A 216 -2.90 -7.94 2.34
CA VAL A 216 -2.63 -7.39 1.01
C VAL A 216 -2.84 -8.46 -0.06
N CYS A 217 -3.70 -8.13 -1.02
CA CYS A 217 -3.94 -8.91 -2.23
C CYS A 217 -4.00 -7.97 -3.44
N GLY A 218 -3.81 -8.49 -4.65
CA GLY A 218 -4.04 -7.71 -5.86
C GLY A 218 -2.96 -7.88 -6.92
N VAL A 219 -2.82 -6.85 -7.75
CA VAL A 219 -1.92 -6.86 -8.91
C VAL A 219 -1.24 -5.51 -9.14
N SER A 220 0.00 -5.46 -9.65
CA SER A 220 0.93 -6.60 -9.77
C SER A 220 1.77 -6.77 -8.50
N THR A 221 2.23 -7.99 -8.23
CA THR A 221 3.11 -8.34 -7.09
C THR A 221 4.35 -7.44 -7.06
N SER A 222 5.05 -7.28 -8.18
CA SER A 222 6.26 -6.46 -8.29
C SER A 222 6.03 -4.94 -8.33
N GLY A 223 4.79 -4.52 -8.54
CA GLY A 223 4.41 -3.13 -8.74
C GLY A 223 3.59 -2.59 -7.56
N CYS A 224 2.28 -2.50 -7.78
CA CYS A 224 1.35 -1.86 -6.85
C CYS A 224 1.27 -2.60 -5.50
N VAL A 225 1.32 -3.93 -5.51
CA VAL A 225 1.33 -4.73 -4.27
C VAL A 225 2.59 -4.41 -3.47
N ARG A 226 3.79 -4.60 -4.04
CA ARG A 226 5.05 -4.31 -3.35
C ARG A 226 5.13 -2.88 -2.82
N ALA A 227 4.74 -1.89 -3.63
CA ALA A 227 4.78 -0.48 -3.24
C ALA A 227 3.83 -0.20 -2.06
N SER A 228 2.61 -0.73 -2.12
CA SER A 228 1.62 -0.56 -1.05
C SER A 228 2.02 -1.29 0.23
N THR A 229 2.62 -2.49 0.12
CA THR A 229 3.12 -3.26 1.25
C THR A 229 4.25 -2.53 1.98
N LEU A 230 5.20 -1.96 1.24
CA LEU A 230 6.27 -1.14 1.83
C LEU A 230 5.69 0.08 2.56
N ASP A 231 4.78 0.81 1.92
CA ASP A 231 4.19 2.00 2.53
C ASP A 231 3.29 1.65 3.73
N ALA A 232 2.60 0.50 3.71
CA ALA A 232 1.84 0.00 4.86
C ALA A 232 2.76 -0.21 6.07
N MET A 233 3.91 -0.88 5.87
CA MET A 233 4.93 -1.07 6.91
C MET A 233 5.47 0.28 7.39
N GLN A 234 5.81 1.20 6.48
CA GLN A 234 6.31 2.54 6.82
C GLN A 234 5.28 3.38 7.59
N CYS A 235 3.99 3.17 7.35
CA CYS A 235 2.90 3.81 8.07
C CYS A 235 2.59 3.15 9.43
N GLY A 236 3.31 2.09 9.79
CA GLY A 236 3.19 1.40 11.09
C GLY A 236 2.16 0.28 11.13
N TYR A 237 1.66 -0.19 9.99
CA TYR A 237 0.80 -1.36 9.91
C TYR A 237 1.61 -2.65 9.74
N ARG A 238 1.00 -3.78 10.10
CA ARG A 238 1.54 -5.12 9.87
C ARG A 238 1.05 -5.67 8.54
N PRO A 239 1.86 -5.73 7.47
CA PRO A 239 1.38 -6.21 6.18
C PRO A 239 1.44 -7.74 6.13
N MET A 240 0.31 -8.36 5.81
CA MET A 240 0.18 -9.80 5.58
C MET A 240 -0.08 -10.00 4.09
N VAL A 241 0.92 -10.41 3.32
CA VAL A 241 0.81 -10.58 1.87
C VAL A 241 0.36 -12.00 1.58
N VAL A 242 -0.78 -12.15 0.91
CA VAL A 242 -1.27 -13.47 0.48
C VAL A 242 -0.77 -13.71 -0.94
N GLY A 243 0.30 -14.51 -1.09
CA GLY A 243 1.03 -14.70 -2.34
C GLY A 243 0.18 -15.30 -3.45
N SER A 244 -0.70 -16.24 -3.12
CA SER A 244 -1.68 -16.88 -3.99
C SER A 244 -2.80 -15.93 -4.44
N ALA A 245 -3.01 -14.83 -3.71
CA ALA A 245 -3.89 -13.72 -4.07
C ALA A 245 -3.14 -12.52 -4.68
N CYS A 246 -1.85 -12.67 -5.00
CA CYS A 246 -1.03 -11.65 -5.66
C CYS A 246 -0.54 -12.14 -7.01
N GLY A 247 -0.76 -11.35 -8.08
CA GLY A 247 -0.44 -11.78 -9.44
C GLY A 247 0.69 -10.98 -10.11
N ASP A 248 1.47 -11.65 -10.94
CA ASP A 248 2.41 -11.01 -11.88
C ASP A 248 2.54 -11.85 -13.16
N ARG A 249 3.33 -11.39 -14.13
CA ARG A 249 3.41 -11.99 -15.47
C ARG A 249 4.26 -13.25 -15.55
N SER A 250 5.11 -13.53 -14.56
CA SER A 250 6.00 -14.70 -14.55
C SER A 250 6.40 -15.10 -13.13
N ASP A 251 6.76 -16.38 -12.97
CA ASP A 251 7.27 -16.93 -11.72
C ASP A 251 8.52 -16.20 -11.24
N GLU A 252 9.45 -15.85 -12.14
CA GLU A 252 10.68 -15.14 -11.76
C GLU A 252 10.37 -13.81 -11.05
N ILE A 253 9.48 -13.00 -11.64
CA ILE A 253 9.11 -11.70 -11.09
C ILE A 253 8.30 -11.88 -9.81
N GLN A 254 7.33 -12.80 -9.81
CA GLN A 254 6.51 -13.13 -8.65
C GLN A 254 7.39 -13.53 -7.45
N ASN A 255 8.26 -14.52 -7.66
CA ASN A 255 9.03 -15.18 -6.61
C ASN A 255 10.09 -14.24 -6.01
N ALA A 256 10.78 -13.47 -6.85
CA ALA A 256 11.75 -12.48 -6.37
C ALA A 256 11.10 -11.45 -5.46
N ASN A 257 9.90 -10.97 -5.81
CA ASN A 257 9.21 -9.95 -5.04
C ASN A 257 8.56 -10.49 -3.77
N LEU A 258 7.98 -11.69 -3.80
CA LEU A 258 7.48 -12.34 -2.58
C LEU A 258 8.62 -12.65 -1.60
N PHE A 259 9.77 -13.10 -2.09
CA PHE A 259 10.96 -13.29 -1.24
C PHE A 259 11.39 -11.97 -0.57
N ASP A 260 11.53 -10.90 -1.36
CA ASP A 260 11.95 -9.58 -0.86
C ASP A 260 10.96 -9.03 0.19
N LEU A 261 9.65 -9.15 -0.08
CA LEU A 261 8.59 -8.73 0.82
C LEU A 261 8.65 -9.51 2.14
N ASN A 262 8.70 -10.85 2.08
CA ASN A 262 8.77 -11.68 3.28
C ASN A 262 10.06 -11.45 4.09
N ALA A 263 11.16 -11.19 3.41
CA ALA A 263 12.44 -11.01 4.07
C ALA A 263 12.52 -9.68 4.83
N LYS A 264 11.81 -8.64 4.38
CA LYS A 264 12.09 -7.25 4.80
C LYS A 264 10.88 -6.44 5.27
N TYR A 265 9.70 -6.63 4.70
CA TYR A 265 8.62 -5.65 4.80
C TYR A 265 7.28 -6.22 5.29
N ALA A 266 7.07 -7.52 5.18
CA ALA A 266 5.80 -8.17 5.43
C ALA A 266 6.01 -9.62 5.88
N ASP A 267 4.95 -10.22 6.40
CA ASP A 267 4.83 -11.66 6.45
C ASP A 267 4.09 -12.13 5.18
N VAL A 268 4.71 -13.01 4.38
CA VAL A 268 3.98 -13.73 3.33
C VAL A 268 3.29 -14.93 3.97
N VAL A 269 1.97 -14.99 3.82
CA VAL A 269 1.10 -15.94 4.53
C VAL A 269 0.28 -16.77 3.55
N SER A 270 -0.21 -17.92 4.02
CA SER A 270 -1.13 -18.73 3.23
C SER A 270 -2.53 -18.10 3.12
N GLU A 271 -3.25 -18.44 2.05
CA GLU A 271 -4.69 -18.16 1.94
C GLU A 271 -5.45 -18.62 3.19
N GLN A 272 -5.17 -19.82 3.69
CA GLN A 272 -5.85 -20.40 4.84
C GLN A 272 -5.63 -19.58 6.11
N GLU A 273 -4.39 -19.20 6.40
CA GLU A 273 -4.04 -18.34 7.54
C GLU A 273 -4.75 -16.98 7.43
N ALA A 274 -4.75 -16.38 6.24
CA ALA A 274 -5.44 -15.10 6.03
C ALA A 274 -6.95 -15.22 6.24
N ILE A 275 -7.59 -16.27 5.71
CA ILE A 275 -9.04 -16.52 5.87
C ILE A 275 -9.39 -16.73 7.36
N GLU A 276 -8.57 -17.46 8.11
CA GLU A 276 -8.76 -17.68 9.54
C GLU A 276 -8.76 -16.35 10.32
N HIS A 277 -7.77 -15.48 10.05
CA HIS A 277 -7.68 -14.17 10.69
C HIS A 277 -8.79 -13.20 10.26
N LEU A 278 -9.20 -13.21 8.99
CA LEU A 278 -10.33 -12.40 8.51
C LEU A 278 -11.65 -12.86 9.15
N LYS A 279 -11.84 -14.16 9.39
CA LYS A 279 -13.01 -14.74 10.08
C LYS A 279 -12.99 -14.52 11.59
N ALA A 280 -11.83 -14.32 12.21
CA ALA A 280 -11.79 -13.95 13.62
C ALA A 280 -12.47 -12.59 13.86
N GLY A 281 -12.42 -11.70 12.87
CA GLY A 281 -13.01 -10.36 12.95
C GLY A 281 -12.27 -9.46 13.94
N TRP A 282 -12.81 -8.25 14.13
CA TRP A 282 -12.26 -7.34 15.13
C TRP A 282 -12.80 -7.65 16.52
N PRO A 283 -11.99 -7.53 17.58
CA PRO A 283 -12.48 -7.60 18.95
C PRO A 283 -13.63 -6.61 19.16
N LYS A 284 -14.74 -7.10 19.74
CA LYS A 284 -15.86 -6.25 20.12
C LYS A 284 -15.37 -5.24 21.17
N SER A 285 -15.61 -3.95 20.91
CA SER A 285 -15.33 -2.85 21.84
C SER A 285 -16.19 -2.91 23.08
#